data_AF-A0A0Q6N7K6-F1
#
_entry.id   AF-A0A0Q6N7K6-F1
#
_cell.length_a   1.000
_cell.length_b   1.000
_cell.length_c   1.000
_cell.angle_alpha   90.00
_cell.angle_beta   90.00
_cell.angle_gamma   90.00
#
_symmetry.space_group_name_H-M   'P 1'
#
loop_
_entity.id
_entity.type
_entity.pdbx_description
1 polymer ?
#
loop_
_entity_poly.entity_id
_entity_poly.type
_entity_poly.pdbx_seq_one_letter_code
_entity_poly.pdbx_strand_id
1 'polypeptide(L)'
;MKRQIAGATTVEFALGLLVFLMLFLGILDFARMLFTWNAANEATRAGARYAVVCDDTSQQALVLARMQALLPQITTASVAWTPAGCTASTCEGVTVGITGLNYQWISPIVGVAAPLIPMPSFSTFLPREVMRKDPHSPTICS
;
A
#
# COMPACT_ATOMS: atom_id res chain seq x y z
N MET A 1 8.76 -50.91 31.12
CA MET A 1 7.83 -50.52 30.03
C MET A 1 7.33 -49.07 30.18
N LYS A 2 8.20 -48.04 30.27
CA LYS A 2 7.79 -46.62 30.39
C LYS A 2 8.22 -45.70 29.23
N ARG A 3 8.94 -46.25 28.23
CA ARG A 3 9.55 -45.47 27.14
C ARG A 3 8.62 -45.16 25.97
N GLN A 4 7.57 -45.94 25.75
CA GLN A 4 6.70 -45.77 24.58
C GLN A 4 5.68 -44.62 24.73
N ILE A 5 5.32 -44.26 25.97
CA ILE A 5 4.29 -43.24 26.24
C ILE A 5 4.82 -41.82 25.94
N ALA A 6 6.10 -41.54 26.21
CA ALA A 6 6.69 -40.21 25.96
C ALA A 6 6.89 -39.89 24.47
N GLY A 7 7.08 -40.91 23.62
CA GLY A 7 7.17 -40.72 22.17
C GLY A 7 5.81 -40.34 21.56
N ALA A 8 4.74 -40.98 22.02
CA ALA A 8 3.38 -40.73 21.53
C ALA A 8 2.91 -39.28 21.83
N THR A 9 3.12 -38.80 23.05
CA THR A 9 2.75 -37.42 23.44
C THR A 9 3.50 -36.35 22.63
N THR A 10 4.74 -36.65 22.22
CA THR A 10 5.53 -35.74 21.37
C THR A 10 4.95 -35.64 19.96
N VAL A 11 4.47 -36.75 19.40
CA VAL A 11 3.84 -36.78 18.06
C VAL A 11 2.47 -36.09 18.08
N GLU A 12 1.65 -36.32 19.11
CA GLU A 12 0.37 -35.63 19.28
C GLU A 12 0.55 -34.12 19.39
N PHE A 13 1.52 -33.66 20.18
CA PHE A 13 1.86 -32.25 20.29
C PHE A 13 2.34 -31.68 18.94
N ALA A 14 3.20 -32.40 18.21
CA ALA A 14 3.69 -31.95 16.91
C ALA A 14 2.54 -31.77 15.90
N LEU A 15 1.59 -32.71 15.83
CA LEU A 15 0.42 -32.60 14.95
C LEU A 15 -0.48 -31.42 15.34
N GLY A 16 -0.73 -31.22 16.64
CA GLY A 16 -1.48 -30.07 17.13
C GLY A 16 -0.80 -28.73 16.83
N LEU A 17 0.52 -28.66 17.03
CA LEU A 17 1.32 -27.48 16.74
C LEU A 17 1.30 -27.12 15.24
N LEU A 18 1.36 -28.11 14.35
CA LEU A 18 1.26 -27.88 12.91
C LEU A 18 -0.06 -27.22 12.52
N VAL A 19 -1.18 -27.73 13.02
CA VAL A 19 -2.51 -27.14 12.74
C VAL A 19 -2.62 -25.74 13.34
N PHE A 20 -2.12 -25.55 14.57
CA PHE A 20 -2.10 -24.24 15.22
C PHE A 20 -1.29 -23.21 14.42
N LEU A 21 -0.08 -23.55 14.00
CA LEU A 21 0.78 -22.66 13.22
C LEU A 21 0.17 -22.31 11.85
N MET A 22 -0.49 -23.27 11.19
CA MET A 22 -1.19 -23.02 9.93
C MET A 22 -2.30 -21.97 10.10
N LEU A 23 -3.14 -22.12 11.12
CA LEU A 23 -4.21 -21.16 11.40
C LEU A 23 -3.64 -19.80 11.84
N PHE A 24 -2.65 -19.80 12.71
CA PHE A 24 -2.03 -18.57 13.22
C PHE A 24 -1.39 -17.75 12.10
N LEU A 25 -0.59 -18.37 11.24
CA LEU A 25 0.04 -17.70 10.10
C LEU A 25 -1.01 -17.22 9.09
N GLY A 26 -2.07 -18.00 8.85
CA GLY A 26 -3.18 -17.58 7.98
C GLY A 26 -3.90 -16.33 8.50
N ILE A 27 -4.17 -16.25 9.80
CA ILE A 27 -4.79 -15.06 10.42
C ILE A 27 -3.86 -13.85 10.32
N LEU A 28 -2.55 -14.03 10.56
CA LEU A 28 -1.58 -12.94 10.45
C LEU A 28 -1.50 -12.38 9.03
N ASP A 29 -1.49 -13.24 8.02
CA ASP A 29 -1.50 -12.82 6.62
C ASP A 29 -2.78 -12.04 6.28
N PHE A 30 -3.94 -12.51 6.72
CA PHE A 30 -5.20 -11.81 6.47
C PHE A 30 -5.26 -10.45 7.18
N ALA A 31 -4.78 -10.37 8.42
CA ALA A 31 -4.69 -9.12 9.17
C ALA A 31 -3.78 -8.11 8.45
N ARG A 32 -2.62 -8.55 7.95
CA ARG A 32 -1.72 -7.69 7.16
C ARG A 32 -2.34 -7.26 5.85
N MET A 33 -3.05 -8.14 5.15
CA MET A 33 -3.76 -7.79 3.92
C MET A 33 -4.75 -6.64 4.15
N LEU A 34 -5.61 -6.75 5.16
CA LEU A 34 -6.57 -5.70 5.51
C LEU A 34 -5.88 -4.40 5.95
N PHE A 35 -4.77 -4.51 6.68
CA PHE A 35 -3.97 -3.34 7.03
C PHE A 35 -3.42 -2.63 5.79
N THR A 36 -2.87 -3.37 4.82
CA THR A 36 -2.36 -2.78 3.57
C THR A 36 -3.44 -2.11 2.73
N TRP A 37 -4.67 -2.64 2.75
CA TRP A 37 -5.81 -2.01 2.08
C TRP A 37 -6.11 -0.63 2.67
N ASN A 38 -6.22 -0.54 4.00
CA ASN A 38 -6.47 0.75 4.66
C ASN A 38 -5.30 1.73 4.46
N ALA A 39 -4.07 1.24 4.53
CA ALA A 39 -2.88 2.04 4.29
C ALA A 39 -2.79 2.55 2.83
N ALA A 40 -3.24 1.76 1.85
CA ALA A 40 -3.31 2.19 0.45
C ALA A 40 -4.32 3.33 0.25
N ASN A 41 -5.49 3.26 0.88
CA ASN A 41 -6.46 4.35 0.88
C ASN A 41 -5.86 5.64 1.46
N GLU A 42 -5.23 5.55 2.64
CA GLU A 42 -4.61 6.71 3.27
C GLU A 42 -3.44 7.26 2.44
N ALA A 43 -2.65 6.39 1.81
CA ALA A 43 -1.56 6.78 0.92
C ALA A 43 -2.07 7.59 -0.28
N THR A 44 -3.16 7.16 -0.94
CA THR A 44 -3.75 7.96 -2.04
C THR A 44 -4.25 9.33 -1.57
N ARG A 45 -4.86 9.40 -0.37
CA ARG A 45 -5.33 10.66 0.20
C ARG A 45 -4.18 11.60 0.54
N ALA A 46 -3.11 11.09 1.13
CA ALA A 46 -1.90 11.86 1.43
C ALA A 46 -1.19 12.32 0.14
N GLY A 47 -1.11 11.44 -0.87
CA GLY A 47 -0.58 11.76 -2.20
C GLY A 47 -1.38 12.85 -2.90
N ALA A 48 -2.72 12.77 -2.88
CA ALA A 48 -3.59 13.80 -3.46
C ALA A 48 -3.43 15.16 -2.77
N ARG A 49 -3.38 15.20 -1.43
CA ARG A 49 -3.14 16.45 -0.68
C ARG A 49 -1.80 17.08 -1.01
N TYR A 50 -0.76 16.26 -1.14
CA TYR A 50 0.55 16.74 -1.55
C TYR A 50 0.51 17.24 -3.01
N ALA A 51 -0.10 16.48 -3.92
CA ALA A 51 -0.18 16.83 -5.33
C ALA A 51 -0.90 18.16 -5.58
N VAL A 52 -1.99 18.42 -4.87
CA VAL A 52 -2.77 19.68 -4.94
C VAL A 52 -1.96 20.94 -4.61
N VAL A 53 -0.91 20.81 -3.81
CA VAL A 53 -0.10 21.93 -3.32
C VAL A 53 1.24 22.00 -4.04
N CYS A 54 1.84 20.84 -4.32
CA CYS A 54 3.27 20.70 -4.61
C CYS A 54 3.62 20.03 -5.94
N ASP A 55 2.70 19.30 -6.57
CA ASP A 55 3.01 18.57 -7.80
C ASP A 55 2.75 19.45 -9.02
N ASP A 56 3.84 20.00 -9.57
CA ASP A 56 3.80 20.51 -10.94
C ASP A 56 3.66 19.30 -11.87
N THR A 57 2.84 19.38 -12.92
CA THR A 57 2.42 18.26 -13.78
C THR A 57 3.53 17.30 -14.31
N SER A 58 4.80 17.68 -14.18
CA SER A 58 6.01 16.91 -14.52
C SER A 58 6.73 16.23 -13.33
N GLN A 59 6.35 16.45 -12.06
CA GLN A 59 7.08 16.02 -10.86
C GLN A 59 6.39 14.90 -10.05
N GLN A 60 5.70 13.98 -10.75
CA GLN A 60 4.96 12.86 -10.15
C GLN A 60 5.81 11.94 -9.23
N ALA A 61 7.14 11.96 -9.37
CA ALA A 61 8.06 11.20 -8.53
C ALA A 61 7.99 11.59 -7.04
N LEU A 62 7.72 12.86 -6.73
CA LEU A 62 7.60 13.33 -5.34
C LEU A 62 6.28 12.86 -4.70
N VAL A 63 5.20 12.82 -5.47
CA VAL A 63 3.92 12.24 -5.04
C VAL A 63 4.11 10.76 -4.72
N LEU A 64 4.79 10.01 -5.58
CA LEU A 64 5.12 8.61 -5.34
C LEU A 64 5.98 8.44 -4.07
N ALA A 65 7.02 9.25 -3.88
CA ALA A 65 7.85 9.21 -2.68
C ALA A 65 7.03 9.46 -1.40
N ARG A 66 6.08 10.40 -1.45
CA ARG A 66 5.18 10.68 -0.33
C ARG A 66 4.26 9.49 -0.02
N MET A 67 3.76 8.82 -1.05
CA MET A 67 2.94 7.61 -0.91
C MET A 67 3.78 6.43 -0.38
N GLN A 68 5.03 6.30 -0.82
CA GLN A 68 5.97 5.26 -0.37
C GLN A 68 6.34 5.39 1.11
N ALA A 69 6.31 6.60 1.68
CA ALA A 69 6.50 6.81 3.12
C ALA A 69 5.41 6.12 3.98
N LEU A 70 4.22 5.89 3.41
CA LEU A 70 3.13 5.17 4.07
C LEU A 70 3.07 3.71 3.64
N LEU A 71 3.38 3.43 2.37
CA LEU A 71 3.30 2.09 1.81
C LEU A 71 4.50 1.84 0.87
N PRO A 72 5.63 1.32 1.40
CA PRO A 72 6.89 1.25 0.67
C PRO A 72 6.87 0.24 -0.49
N GLN A 73 5.88 -0.66 -0.51
CA GLN A 73 5.71 -1.64 -1.58
C GLN A 73 5.06 -1.06 -2.86
N ILE A 74 4.66 0.21 -2.88
CA ILE A 74 4.11 0.86 -4.08
C ILE A 74 5.25 1.21 -5.04
N THR A 75 5.15 0.72 -6.28
CA THR A 75 6.11 1.03 -7.35
C THR A 75 5.56 2.02 -8.38
N THR A 76 4.24 2.08 -8.55
CA THR A 76 3.59 2.97 -9.51
C THR A 76 2.42 3.72 -8.87
N ALA A 77 2.34 5.01 -9.15
CA ALA A 77 1.22 5.87 -8.81
C ALA A 77 0.69 6.51 -10.10
N SER A 78 -0.63 6.55 -10.27
CA SER A 78 -1.29 7.24 -11.36
C SER A 78 -1.70 8.64 -10.90
N VAL A 79 -1.16 9.67 -11.54
CA VAL A 79 -1.56 11.06 -11.29
C VAL A 79 -2.23 11.60 -12.55
N ALA A 80 -3.53 11.84 -12.49
CA ALA A 80 -4.33 12.36 -13.60
C ALA A 80 -4.85 13.75 -13.26
N TRP A 81 -4.54 14.72 -14.14
CA TRP A 81 -4.97 16.10 -13.98
C TRP A 81 -6.24 16.39 -14.77
N THR A 82 -7.08 17.25 -14.20
CA THR A 82 -8.34 17.69 -14.80
C THR A 82 -8.35 19.21 -14.96
N PRO A 83 -8.65 19.76 -16.16
CA PRO A 83 -8.87 19.07 -17.44
C PRO A 83 -7.58 18.47 -18.05
N ALA A 84 -7.72 17.46 -18.92
CA ALA A 84 -6.56 16.78 -19.51
C ALA A 84 -5.64 17.75 -20.28
N GLY A 85 -4.33 17.64 -20.08
CA GLY A 85 -3.35 18.52 -20.71
C GLY A 85 -3.27 19.94 -20.11
N CYS A 86 -3.88 20.16 -18.95
CA CYS A 86 -3.75 21.42 -18.23
C CYS A 86 -2.31 21.68 -17.77
N THR A 87 -1.98 22.95 -17.59
CA THR A 87 -0.71 23.41 -17.03
C THR A 87 -0.89 23.72 -15.54
N ALA A 88 0.22 23.93 -14.84
CA ALA A 88 0.20 24.38 -13.45
C ALA A 88 -0.63 25.65 -13.22
N SER A 89 -1.02 26.42 -14.25
CA SER A 89 -1.93 27.57 -14.12
C SER A 89 -3.41 27.25 -14.37
N THR A 90 -3.74 26.24 -15.17
CA THR A 90 -5.11 25.96 -15.65
C THR A 90 -5.74 24.70 -15.07
N CYS A 91 -4.98 23.85 -14.36
CA CYS A 91 -5.54 22.68 -13.71
C CYS A 91 -6.56 23.08 -12.63
N GLU A 92 -7.63 22.31 -12.51
CA GLU A 92 -8.73 22.51 -11.57
C GLU A 92 -8.74 21.44 -10.46
N GLY A 93 -8.23 20.25 -10.75
CA GLY A 93 -8.10 19.18 -9.76
C GLY A 93 -7.20 18.03 -10.21
N VAL A 94 -6.88 17.16 -9.26
CA VAL A 94 -6.01 16.01 -9.45
C VAL A 94 -6.66 14.74 -8.90
N THR A 95 -6.54 13.65 -9.66
CA THR A 95 -6.86 12.30 -9.21
C THR A 95 -5.55 11.55 -9.02
N VAL A 96 -5.25 11.17 -7.78
CA VAL A 96 -4.09 10.33 -7.44
C VAL A 96 -4.58 8.93 -7.12
N GLY A 97 -3.95 7.93 -7.72
CA GLY A 97 -4.30 6.53 -7.51
C GLY A 97 -3.10 5.59 -7.49
N ILE A 98 -3.34 4.37 -7.02
CA ILE A 98 -2.38 3.27 -7.00
C ILE A 98 -2.82 2.22 -8.02
N THR A 99 -1.88 1.80 -8.86
CA THR A 99 -2.07 0.73 -9.84
C THR A 99 -1.05 -0.39 -9.62
N GLY A 100 -1.42 -1.64 -9.93
CA GLY A 100 -0.48 -2.76 -9.93
C GLY A 100 0.07 -3.17 -8.56
N LEU A 101 -0.63 -2.85 -7.47
CA LEU A 101 -0.25 -3.27 -6.13
C LEU A 101 -0.60 -4.75 -5.91
N ASN A 102 0.42 -5.58 -5.68
CA ASN A 102 0.27 -7.01 -5.43
C ASN A 102 0.58 -7.33 -3.97
N TYR A 103 -0.32 -8.06 -3.30
CA TYR A 103 -0.07 -8.51 -1.94
C TYR A 103 0.97 -9.64 -1.92
N GLN A 104 1.99 -9.51 -1.07
CA GLN A 104 3.02 -10.53 -0.87
C GLN A 104 2.75 -11.27 0.44
N TRP A 105 2.47 -12.56 0.36
CA TRP A 105 2.26 -13.43 1.51
C TRP A 105 3.54 -13.59 2.33
N ILE A 106 3.44 -13.54 3.66
CA ILE A 106 4.59 -13.88 4.51
C ILE A 106 4.62 -15.36 4.89
N SER A 107 3.46 -16.04 4.91
CA SER A 107 3.45 -17.46 5.22
C SER A 107 4.08 -18.26 4.08
N PRO A 108 4.98 -19.21 4.39
CA PRO A 108 5.64 -20.02 3.37
C PRO A 108 4.62 -20.80 2.54
N ILE A 109 3.64 -21.43 3.21
CA ILE A 109 2.69 -22.35 2.56
C ILE A 109 1.77 -21.60 1.57
N VAL A 110 1.22 -20.46 1.97
CA VAL A 110 0.34 -19.67 1.09
C VAL A 110 1.18 -18.96 0.02
N GLY A 111 2.40 -18.52 0.33
CA GLY A 111 3.29 -17.86 -0.64
C GLY A 111 3.76 -18.75 -1.79
N VAL A 112 3.92 -20.06 -1.61
CA VAL A 112 4.22 -20.99 -2.72
C VAL A 112 2.97 -21.52 -3.44
N ALA A 113 1.84 -21.64 -2.75
CA ALA A 113 0.65 -22.30 -3.29
C ALA A 113 -0.41 -21.35 -3.85
N ALA A 114 -0.50 -20.11 -3.34
CA ALA A 114 -1.50 -19.15 -3.76
C ALA A 114 -0.91 -18.12 -4.74
N PRO A 115 -1.61 -17.82 -5.85
CA PRO A 115 -1.19 -16.75 -6.74
C PRO A 115 -1.22 -15.40 -6.02
N LEU A 116 -0.42 -14.46 -6.50
CA LEU A 116 -0.48 -13.06 -6.06
C LEU A 116 -1.91 -12.55 -6.26
N ILE A 117 -2.55 -12.10 -5.17
CA ILE A 117 -3.89 -11.49 -5.26
C ILE A 117 -3.70 -10.04 -5.71
N PRO A 118 -4.23 -9.66 -6.89
CA PRO A 118 -4.22 -8.26 -7.31
C PRO A 118 -5.10 -7.47 -6.34
N MET A 119 -4.53 -6.44 -5.72
CA MET A 119 -5.33 -5.53 -4.91
C MET A 119 -6.21 -4.68 -5.84
N PRO A 120 -7.41 -4.25 -5.38
CA PRO A 120 -8.22 -3.30 -6.14
C PRO A 120 -7.46 -1.97 -6.29
N SER A 121 -7.81 -1.22 -7.33
CA SER A 121 -7.27 0.12 -7.51
C SER A 121 -7.86 1.08 -6.47
N PHE A 122 -7.00 1.93 -5.92
CA PHE A 122 -7.38 3.01 -5.01
C PHE A 122 -7.15 4.33 -5.71
N SER A 123 -8.09 5.26 -5.61
CA SER A 123 -7.92 6.61 -6.14
C SER A 123 -8.67 7.63 -5.28
N THR A 124 -8.08 8.82 -5.18
CA THR A 124 -8.66 9.97 -4.48
C THR A 124 -8.56 11.19 -5.38
N PHE A 125 -9.67 11.91 -5.53
CA PHE A 125 -9.71 13.20 -6.23
C PHE A 125 -9.79 14.35 -5.22
N LEU A 126 -8.93 15.36 -5.39
CA LEU A 126 -9.04 16.63 -4.70
C LEU A 126 -8.99 17.80 -5.71
N PRO A 127 -9.75 18.88 -5.46
CA PRO A 127 -9.62 20.12 -6.22
C PRO A 127 -8.29 20.80 -5.92
N ARG A 128 -7.84 21.62 -6.85
CA ARG A 128 -6.60 22.37 -6.76
C ARG A 128 -6.70 23.49 -5.71
N GLU A 129 -5.63 23.68 -4.93
CA GLU A 129 -5.52 24.76 -3.96
C GLU A 129 -4.43 25.78 -4.35
N VAL A 130 -3.14 25.41 -4.44
CA VAL A 130 -2.09 26.45 -4.56
C VAL A 130 -0.85 26.16 -5.44
N MET A 131 -0.62 24.96 -5.98
CA MET A 131 0.47 24.62 -6.96
C MET A 131 1.73 25.51 -6.90
N ARG A 132 2.40 25.58 -5.73
CA ARG A 132 3.63 26.36 -5.55
C ARG A 132 3.56 27.83 -6.01
N LYS A 133 2.37 28.44 -5.96
CA LYS A 133 2.15 29.82 -6.40
C LYS A 133 2.57 30.85 -5.36
N ASP A 134 3.24 30.45 -4.28
CA ASP A 134 3.87 31.38 -3.36
C ASP A 134 5.30 31.69 -3.87
N PRO A 135 5.52 32.87 -4.50
CA PRO A 135 6.83 33.27 -4.98
C PRO A 135 7.86 33.51 -3.85
N HIS A 136 7.45 33.48 -2.57
CA HIS A 136 8.33 33.78 -1.44
C HIS A 136 8.76 32.55 -0.63
N SER A 137 8.30 31.33 -0.95
CA SER A 137 8.68 30.12 -0.20
C SER A 137 8.80 28.87 -1.06
N PRO A 138 10.02 28.45 -1.43
CA PRO A 138 10.25 27.18 -2.11
C PRO A 138 10.21 25.96 -1.18
N THR A 139 10.06 26.14 0.14
CA THR A 139 10.26 25.08 1.16
C THR A 139 9.02 24.27 1.52
N ILE A 140 7.85 24.61 0.98
CA ILE A 140 6.59 23.91 1.32
C ILE A 140 6.56 22.48 0.77
N CYS A 141 7.36 22.23 -0.27
CA CYS A 141 7.31 21.01 -1.10
C CYS A 141 8.63 20.24 -1.19
N SER A 142 9.66 20.67 -0.45
CA SER A 142 11.00 20.05 -0.38
C SER A 142 11.10 18.97 0.69
#